data_AF-A0A1B6J6V8-F1
#
_entry.id   AF-A0A1B6J6V8-F1
#
_cell.length_a   1.000
_cell.length_b   1.000
_cell.length_c   1.000
_cell.angle_alpha   90.00
_cell.angle_beta   90.00
_cell.angle_gamma   90.00
#
_symmetry.space_group_name_H-M   'P 1'
#
loop_
_entity.id
_entity.type
_entity.pdbx_description
1 polymer ?
#
loop_
_entity_poly.entity_id
_entity_poly.type
_entity_poly.pdbx_seq_one_letter_code
_entity_poly.pdbx_strand_id
1 'polypeptide(L)'
;KDYLYSLFRVFLGNNIVSSPVHIWRKYRKLMNPVMHPSNVENFLPVFNEVGRKLTEQLSVSSPPSDRTNEIFEMAVNGSTRSIFSRKIFYDNMKEIKFGIDSVGKLLILRLFKFWLHFDWLFKLLYWKELKESFKIRDKCMDVISQEWKDGATIKKGELPGENQNTDRLSGLNLVDVMF
;
A
#
# COMPACT_ATOMS: atom_id res chain seq x y z
N LYS A 1 12.87 5.16 -22.73
CA LYS A 1 12.82 5.20 -21.24
C LYS A 1 11.47 4.66 -20.71
N ASP A 2 10.51 4.37 -21.59
CA ASP A 2 9.10 4.10 -21.28
C ASP A 2 8.74 2.62 -21.07
N TYR A 3 9.66 1.71 -21.36
CA TYR A 3 9.38 0.28 -21.39
C TYR A 3 9.14 -0.33 -20.01
N LEU A 4 10.00 -0.03 -19.03
CA LEU A 4 9.77 -0.52 -17.66
C LEU A 4 8.43 0.01 -17.14
N TYR A 5 8.10 1.27 -17.43
CA TYR A 5 6.82 1.88 -17.06
C TYR A 5 5.61 1.21 -17.73
N SER A 6 5.73 0.71 -18.97
CA SER A 6 4.67 -0.07 -19.61
C SER A 6 4.47 -1.45 -18.98
N LEU A 7 5.53 -2.06 -18.42
CA LEU A 7 5.40 -3.33 -17.69
C LEU A 7 4.55 -3.18 -16.42
N PHE A 8 4.79 -2.11 -15.65
CA PHE A 8 4.01 -1.80 -14.45
C PHE A 8 2.56 -1.38 -14.75
N ARG A 9 2.32 -0.78 -15.92
CA ARG A 9 0.99 -0.28 -16.31
C ARG A 9 -0.07 -1.39 -16.40
N VAL A 10 0.31 -2.62 -16.71
CA VAL A 10 -0.64 -3.76 -16.75
C VAL A 10 -1.19 -4.09 -15.35
N PHE A 11 -0.39 -3.89 -14.30
CA PHE A 11 -0.80 -4.18 -12.92
C PHE A 11 -1.44 -2.98 -12.24
N LEU A 12 -0.85 -1.81 -12.42
CA LEU A 12 -1.15 -0.62 -11.63
C LEU A 12 -1.87 0.48 -12.41
N GLY A 13 -2.13 0.28 -13.71
CA GLY A 13 -2.71 1.30 -14.57
C GLY A 13 -1.82 2.54 -14.67
N ASN A 14 -2.44 3.72 -14.79
CA ASN A 14 -1.76 5.01 -14.73
C ASN A 14 -1.65 5.44 -13.26
N ASN A 15 -0.52 5.13 -12.63
CA ASN A 15 -0.21 5.56 -11.27
C ASN A 15 0.97 6.54 -11.25
N ILE A 16 1.42 7.00 -10.07
CA ILE A 16 2.55 7.94 -9.99
C ILE A 16 3.88 7.38 -10.54
N VAL A 17 4.03 6.07 -10.64
CA VAL A 17 5.25 5.43 -11.16
C VAL A 17 5.18 5.28 -12.68
N SER A 18 4.06 4.83 -13.25
CA SER A 18 3.90 4.41 -14.65
C SER A 18 3.21 5.42 -15.57
N SER A 19 2.75 6.55 -15.02
CA SER A 19 1.98 7.55 -15.76
C SER A 19 2.83 8.41 -16.71
N PRO A 20 2.25 8.86 -17.84
CA PRO A 20 2.86 9.90 -18.66
C PRO A 20 3.17 11.18 -17.86
N VAL A 21 4.16 11.94 -18.31
CA VAL A 21 4.68 13.14 -17.60
C VAL A 21 3.58 14.12 -17.18
N HIS A 22 2.59 14.38 -18.04
CA HIS A 22 1.51 15.33 -17.73
C HIS A 22 0.59 14.85 -16.60
N ILE A 23 0.38 13.54 -16.46
CA ILE A 23 -0.38 12.94 -15.36
C ILE A 23 0.50 12.87 -14.11
N TRP A 24 1.76 12.44 -14.25
CA TRP A 24 2.74 12.38 -13.17
C TRP A 24 2.90 13.73 -12.45
N ARG A 25 3.01 14.84 -13.20
CA ARG A 25 3.10 16.20 -12.64
C ARG A 25 1.91 16.52 -11.74
N LYS A 26 0.69 16.13 -12.13
CA LYS A 26 -0.52 16.34 -11.32
C LYS A 26 -0.44 15.55 -10.01
N TYR A 27 -0.10 14.27 -10.07
CA TYR A 27 0.05 13.43 -8.87
C TYR A 27 1.13 13.96 -7.92
N ARG A 28 2.31 14.36 -8.43
CA ARG A 28 3.38 14.92 -7.61
C ARG A 28 2.99 16.25 -6.96
N LYS A 29 2.27 17.12 -7.67
CA LYS A 29 1.77 18.37 -7.11
C LYS A 29 0.85 18.13 -5.91
N LEU A 30 0.02 17.08 -5.96
CA LEU A 30 -0.85 16.70 -4.85
C LEU A 30 -0.09 16.02 -3.70
N MET A 31 0.89 15.17 -4.00
CA MET A 31 1.55 14.35 -2.99
C MET A 31 2.71 15.05 -2.27
N ASN A 32 3.40 15.99 -2.92
CA ASN A 32 4.55 16.68 -2.34
C ASN A 32 4.25 17.41 -1.02
N PRO A 33 3.16 18.18 -0.89
CA PRO A 33 2.85 18.88 0.37
C PRO A 33 2.57 17.91 1.52
N VAL A 34 1.95 16.78 1.20
CA VAL A 34 1.57 15.75 2.17
C VAL A 34 2.82 15.10 2.77
N MET A 35 3.87 14.92 1.97
CA MET A 35 5.15 14.35 2.38
C MET A 35 6.15 15.42 2.87
N HIS A 36 5.68 16.62 3.26
CA HIS A 36 6.54 17.62 3.89
C HIS A 36 7.09 17.08 5.23
N PRO A 37 8.34 17.39 5.62
CA PRO A 37 8.95 16.83 6.83
C PRO A 37 8.10 16.95 8.10
N SER A 38 7.43 18.10 8.30
CA SER A 38 6.52 18.32 9.43
C SER A 38 5.37 17.31 9.51
N ASN A 39 4.92 16.79 8.37
CA ASN A 39 3.87 15.80 8.31
C ASN A 39 4.43 14.39 8.53
N VAL A 40 5.66 14.14 8.07
CA VAL A 40 6.36 12.86 8.27
C VAL A 40 6.67 12.64 9.75
N GLU A 41 6.92 13.70 10.51
CA GLU A 41 7.10 13.63 11.98
C GLU A 41 5.89 12.99 12.68
N ASN A 42 4.67 13.17 12.17
CA ASN A 42 3.47 12.52 12.71
C ASN A 42 3.49 10.99 12.57
N PHE A 43 4.32 10.43 11.67
CA PHE A 43 4.46 8.99 11.47
C PHE A 43 5.53 8.34 12.36
N LEU A 44 6.37 9.13 13.03
CA LEU A 44 7.41 8.63 13.93
C LEU A 44 6.90 7.67 15.01
N PRO A 45 5.75 7.91 15.68
CA PRO A 45 5.20 6.97 16.65
C PRO A 45 4.93 5.59 16.05
N VAL A 46 4.39 5.53 14.82
CA VAL A 46 4.11 4.27 14.11
C VAL A 46 5.42 3.55 13.77
N PHE A 47 6.41 4.26 13.24
CA PHE A 47 7.71 3.68 12.92
C PHE A 47 8.45 3.17 14.15
N ASN A 48 8.38 3.89 15.27
CA ASN A 48 8.98 3.46 16.54
C ASN A 48 8.30 2.20 17.08
N GLU A 49 6.97 2.09 16.98
CA GLU A 49 6.26 0.90 17.41
C GLU A 49 6.60 -0.32 16.53
N VAL A 50 6.60 -0.14 15.21
CA VAL A 50 6.94 -1.20 14.26
C VAL A 50 8.41 -1.64 14.42
N GLY A 51 9.32 -0.69 14.58
CA GLY A 51 10.75 -0.97 14.79
C GLY A 51 11.01 -1.73 16.10
N ARG A 52 10.31 -1.37 17.18
CA ARG A 52 10.39 -2.09 18.45
C ARG A 52 9.87 -3.53 18.32
N LYS A 53 8.70 -3.72 17.70
CA LYS A 53 8.14 -5.06 17.44
C LYS A 53 9.09 -5.92 16.59
N LEU A 54 9.67 -5.35 15.54
CA LEU A 54 10.65 -6.05 14.71
C LEU A 54 11.88 -6.45 15.53
N THR A 55 12.40 -5.54 16.37
CA THR A 55 13.56 -5.81 17.23
C THR A 55 13.25 -6.91 18.24
N GLU A 56 12.07 -6.88 18.86
CA GLU A 56 11.59 -7.93 19.78
C GLU A 56 11.53 -9.30 19.08
N GLN A 57 10.98 -9.37 17.87
CA GLN A 57 10.93 -10.61 17.08
C GLN A 57 12.33 -11.13 16.72
N LEU A 58 13.22 -10.25 16.31
CA LEU A 58 14.60 -10.59 15.93
C LEU A 58 15.50 -10.92 17.14
N SER A 59 15.13 -10.47 18.34
CA SER A 59 15.88 -10.73 19.57
C SER A 59 15.79 -12.20 20.03
N VAL A 60 14.84 -12.98 19.48
CA VAL A 60 14.67 -14.39 19.81
C VAL A 60 15.82 -15.21 19.22
N SER A 61 16.59 -15.85 20.11
CA SER A 61 17.68 -16.75 19.73
C SER A 61 17.18 -17.82 18.76
N SER A 62 17.70 -17.78 17.54
CA SER A 62 17.27 -18.64 16.44
C SER A 62 18.46 -18.94 15.55
N PRO A 63 18.50 -20.11 14.90
CA PRO A 63 19.54 -20.42 13.93
C PRO A 63 19.62 -19.35 12.83
N PRO A 64 20.78 -19.16 12.18
CA PRO A 64 20.90 -18.29 11.01
C PRO A 64 19.82 -18.65 9.99
N SER A 65 18.88 -17.74 9.76
CA SER A 65 17.74 -17.94 8.87
C SER A 65 17.44 -16.60 8.18
N ASP A 66 16.92 -16.66 6.96
CA ASP A 66 16.52 -15.48 6.20
C ASP A 66 15.31 -14.80 6.86
N ARG A 67 15.49 -13.55 7.31
CA ARG A 67 14.44 -12.73 7.95
C ARG A 67 13.84 -11.69 7.02
N THR A 68 14.15 -11.74 5.72
CA THR A 68 13.65 -10.79 4.72
C THR A 68 12.13 -10.69 4.76
N ASN A 69 11.42 -11.82 4.95
CA ASN A 69 9.97 -11.86 5.03
C ASN A 69 9.41 -11.15 6.28
N GLU A 70 10.08 -11.26 7.44
CA GLU A 70 9.68 -10.60 8.69
C GLU A 70 9.89 -9.09 8.59
N ILE A 71 11.04 -8.67 8.06
CA ILE A 71 11.36 -7.27 7.80
C ILE A 71 10.35 -6.66 6.82
N PHE A 72 10.06 -7.38 5.72
CA PHE A 72 9.11 -6.93 4.72
C PHE A 72 7.69 -6.80 5.29
N GLU A 73 7.25 -7.77 6.10
CA GLU A 73 5.95 -7.72 6.76
C GLU A 73 5.83 -6.52 7.69
N MET A 74 6.86 -6.24 8.49
CA MET A 74 6.90 -5.05 9.34
C MET A 74 6.93 -3.75 8.53
N ALA A 75 7.65 -3.71 7.40
CA ALA A 75 7.66 -2.55 6.52
C ALA A 75 6.27 -2.27 5.89
N VAL A 76 5.57 -3.31 5.45
CA VAL A 76 4.18 -3.20 4.96
C VAL A 76 3.26 -2.75 6.10
N ASN A 77 3.46 -3.25 7.31
CA ASN A 77 2.71 -2.82 8.50
C ASN A 77 2.91 -1.33 8.82
N GLY A 78 4.15 -0.87 8.92
CA GLY A 78 4.44 0.55 9.16
C GLY A 78 3.90 1.46 8.07
N SER A 79 4.01 1.05 6.80
CA SER A 79 3.50 1.81 5.66
C SER A 79 1.98 1.92 5.71
N THR A 80 1.27 0.79 5.86
CA THR A 80 -0.20 0.75 5.94
C THR A 80 -0.72 1.56 7.12
N ARG A 81 -0.08 1.48 8.30
CA ARG A 81 -0.48 2.24 9.49
C ARG A 81 -0.19 3.74 9.42
N SER A 82 0.83 4.14 8.66
CA SER A 82 1.12 5.56 8.46
C SER A 82 0.16 6.19 7.45
N ILE A 83 -0.29 5.39 6.47
CA ILE A 83 -1.22 5.84 5.43
C ILE A 83 -2.67 5.80 5.95
N PHE A 84 -3.08 4.73 6.62
CA PHE A 84 -4.47 4.46 6.98
C PHE A 84 -4.72 4.53 8.50
N SER A 85 -5.85 5.11 8.87
CA SER A 85 -6.24 5.38 10.27
C SER A 85 -6.83 4.15 10.99
N ARG A 86 -7.24 3.10 10.26
CA ARG A 86 -8.13 2.04 10.79
C ARG A 86 -7.48 0.66 10.84
N LYS A 87 -7.82 -0.12 11.86
CA LYS A 87 -7.36 -1.51 12.04
C LYS A 87 -7.90 -2.50 10.99
N ILE A 88 -8.90 -2.15 10.18
CA ILE A 88 -9.53 -3.05 9.18
C ILE A 88 -8.52 -3.62 8.16
N PHE A 89 -7.45 -2.89 7.87
CA PHE A 89 -6.37 -3.40 7.01
C PHE A 89 -5.50 -4.47 7.67
N TYR A 90 -5.47 -4.55 9.00
CA TYR A 90 -4.73 -5.57 9.75
C TYR A 90 -5.29 -6.97 9.51
N ASP A 91 -6.63 -7.12 9.56
CA ASP A 91 -7.28 -8.42 9.32
C ASP A 91 -7.04 -8.93 7.89
N ASN A 92 -6.87 -8.00 6.95
CA ASN A 92 -6.57 -8.30 5.55
C ASN A 92 -5.07 -8.29 5.21
N MET A 93 -4.16 -8.19 6.20
CA MET A 93 -2.71 -8.14 5.94
C MET A 93 -2.20 -9.34 5.14
N LYS A 94 -2.71 -10.53 5.42
CA LYS A 94 -2.36 -11.75 4.68
C LYS A 94 -2.77 -11.65 3.21
N GLU A 95 -3.94 -11.10 2.93
CA GLU A 95 -4.43 -10.90 1.55
C GLU A 95 -3.62 -9.84 0.81
N ILE A 96 -3.29 -8.73 1.47
CA ILE A 96 -2.43 -7.68 0.89
C ILE A 96 -1.04 -8.24 0.58
N LYS A 97 -0.45 -8.98 1.52
CA LYS A 97 0.84 -9.63 1.34
C LYS A 97 0.80 -10.61 0.17
N PHE A 98 -0.23 -11.45 0.10
CA PHE A 98 -0.43 -12.36 -1.02
C PHE A 98 -0.56 -11.60 -2.36
N GLY A 99 -1.26 -10.46 -2.38
CA GLY A 99 -1.36 -9.60 -3.55
C GLY A 99 -0.01 -9.02 -3.97
N ILE A 100 0.77 -8.48 -3.03
CA ILE A 100 2.09 -7.92 -3.31
C ILE A 100 3.07 -8.99 -3.80
N ASP A 101 3.11 -10.15 -3.15
CA ASP A 101 3.96 -11.27 -3.56
C ASP A 101 3.58 -11.79 -4.95
N SER A 102 2.27 -11.90 -5.23
CA SER A 102 1.77 -12.35 -6.52
C SER A 102 2.15 -11.38 -7.64
N VAL A 103 1.90 -10.07 -7.44
CA VAL A 103 2.28 -9.03 -8.41
C VAL A 103 3.79 -8.96 -8.57
N GLY A 104 4.56 -9.06 -7.48
CA GLY A 104 6.02 -9.07 -7.50
C GLY A 104 6.59 -10.23 -8.31
N LYS A 105 6.09 -11.45 -8.09
CA LYS A 105 6.46 -12.65 -8.87
C LYS A 105 6.15 -12.47 -10.34
N LEU A 106 4.96 -11.97 -10.68
CA LEU A 106 4.56 -11.72 -12.06
C LEU A 106 5.42 -10.64 -12.73
N LEU A 107 5.79 -9.59 -12.01
CA LEU A 107 6.70 -8.54 -12.49
C LEU A 107 8.09 -9.09 -12.77
N ILE A 108 8.67 -9.86 -11.84
CA ILE A 108 9.97 -10.50 -12.02
C ILE A 108 9.94 -11.45 -13.24
N LEU A 109 8.94 -12.33 -13.31
CA LEU A 109 8.76 -13.23 -14.46
C LEU A 109 8.69 -12.47 -15.77
N ARG A 110 7.98 -11.35 -15.77
CA ARG A 110 7.80 -10.49 -16.93
C ARG A 110 9.06 -9.73 -17.32
N LEU A 111 9.92 -9.37 -16.35
CA LEU A 111 11.19 -8.70 -16.60
C LEU A 111 12.23 -9.62 -17.22
N PHE A 112 12.26 -10.90 -16.81
CA PHE A 112 13.28 -11.86 -17.27
C PHE A 112 12.88 -12.64 -18.53
N LYS A 113 11.58 -12.83 -18.81
CA LYS A 113 11.12 -13.60 -19.97
C LYS A 113 10.72 -12.69 -21.13
N PHE A 114 11.59 -12.57 -22.13
CA PHE A 114 11.39 -11.70 -23.30
C PHE A 114 10.03 -11.88 -24.02
N TRP A 115 9.48 -13.09 -24.06
CA TRP A 115 8.16 -13.34 -24.67
C TRP A 115 6.99 -12.75 -23.87
N LEU A 116 7.12 -12.59 -22.54
CA LEU A 116 6.08 -12.03 -21.67
C LEU A 116 6.00 -10.50 -21.72
N HIS A 117 6.85 -9.86 -22.51
CA HIS A 117 6.75 -8.41 -22.68
C HIS A 117 5.61 -8.03 -23.61
N PHE A 118 5.15 -8.93 -24.49
CA PHE A 118 3.92 -8.73 -25.26
C PHE A 118 2.70 -8.72 -24.34
N ASP A 119 2.09 -7.54 -24.17
CA ASP A 119 0.95 -7.31 -23.27
C ASP A 119 -0.19 -8.32 -23.48
N TRP A 120 -0.55 -8.61 -24.72
CA TRP A 120 -1.66 -9.51 -25.04
C TRP A 120 -1.37 -10.94 -24.61
N LEU A 121 -0.14 -11.41 -24.84
CA LEU A 121 0.28 -12.76 -24.49
C LEU A 121 0.36 -12.93 -22.98
N PHE A 122 0.94 -11.95 -22.29
CA PHE A 122 1.01 -11.93 -20.84
C PHE A 122 -0.39 -11.94 -20.20
N LYS A 123 -1.30 -11.08 -20.68
CA LYS A 123 -2.69 -11.03 -20.21
C LYS A 123 -3.43 -12.34 -20.45
N LEU A 124 -3.19 -13.01 -21.58
CA LEU A 124 -3.83 -14.30 -21.89
C LEU A 124 -3.32 -15.43 -21.00
N LEU A 125 -2.00 -15.52 -20.77
CA LEU A 125 -1.40 -16.58 -19.95
C LEU A 125 -1.72 -16.42 -18.46
N TYR A 126 -1.64 -15.20 -17.94
CA TYR A 126 -1.75 -14.91 -16.50
C TYR A 126 -3.08 -14.25 -16.12
N TRP A 127 -4.14 -14.49 -16.89
CA TRP A 127 -5.44 -13.83 -16.70
C TRP A 127 -6.05 -14.14 -15.32
N LYS A 128 -5.86 -15.35 -14.79
CA LYS A 128 -6.40 -15.75 -13.48
C LYS A 128 -5.70 -15.01 -12.34
N GLU A 129 -4.38 -14.99 -12.37
CA GLU A 129 -3.55 -14.34 -11.36
C GLU A 129 -3.72 -12.80 -11.41
N LEU A 130 -3.87 -12.24 -12.61
CA LEU A 130 -4.24 -10.84 -12.78
C LEU A 130 -5.63 -10.53 -12.21
N LYS A 131 -6.61 -11.41 -12.43
CA LYS A 131 -7.97 -11.25 -11.90
C LYS A 131 -7.98 -11.26 -10.36
N GLU A 132 -7.27 -12.18 -9.73
CA GLU A 132 -7.14 -12.21 -8.27
C GLU A 132 -6.40 -10.97 -7.75
N SER A 133 -5.32 -10.56 -8.42
CA SER A 133 -4.59 -9.34 -8.05
C SER A 133 -5.46 -8.08 -8.15
N PHE A 134 -6.28 -7.98 -9.20
CA PHE A 134 -7.23 -6.89 -9.37
C PHE A 134 -8.35 -6.92 -8.33
N LYS A 135 -8.84 -8.10 -7.95
CA LYS A 135 -9.84 -8.24 -6.88
C LYS A 135 -9.31 -7.71 -5.54
N ILE A 136 -8.07 -8.04 -5.19
CA ILE A 136 -7.42 -7.53 -3.96
C ILE A 136 -7.24 -6.02 -4.04
N ARG A 137 -6.79 -5.50 -5.18
CA ARG A 137 -6.66 -4.06 -5.42
C ARG A 137 -8.00 -3.35 -5.26
N ASP A 138 -9.07 -3.87 -5.88
CA ASP A 138 -10.38 -3.25 -5.87
C ASP A 138 -10.96 -3.25 -4.44
N LYS A 139 -10.80 -4.35 -3.68
CA LYS A 139 -11.11 -4.40 -2.25
C LYS A 139 -10.35 -3.33 -1.45
N CYS A 140 -9.05 -3.15 -1.73
CA CYS A 140 -8.26 -2.10 -1.10
C CYS A 140 -8.78 -0.70 -1.45
N MET A 141 -9.13 -0.44 -2.72
CA MET A 141 -9.69 0.83 -3.16
C MET A 141 -11.07 1.12 -2.56
N ASP A 142 -11.88 0.09 -2.33
CA ASP A 142 -13.17 0.21 -1.64
C ASP A 142 -12.99 0.65 -0.18
N VAL A 143 -12.03 0.04 0.53
CA VAL A 143 -11.68 0.46 1.90
C VAL A 143 -11.21 1.91 1.89
N ILE A 144 -10.34 2.31 0.95
CA ILE A 144 -9.90 3.71 0.83
C ILE A 144 -11.09 4.66 0.58
N SER A 145 -12.03 4.27 -0.26
CA SER A 145 -13.23 5.09 -0.51
C SER A 145 -14.15 5.18 0.71
N GLN A 146 -14.24 4.13 1.52
CA GLN A 146 -14.97 4.17 2.79
C GLN A 146 -14.28 5.09 3.81
N GLU A 147 -12.95 4.96 3.98
CA GLU A 147 -12.15 5.87 4.80
C GLU A 147 -12.36 7.33 4.41
N TRP A 148 -12.38 7.61 3.10
CA TRP A 148 -12.61 8.95 2.58
C TRP A 148 -14.00 9.50 2.96
N LYS A 149 -15.05 8.70 2.82
CA LYS A 149 -16.42 9.10 3.19
C LYS A 149 -16.53 9.38 4.69
N ASP A 150 -15.95 8.53 5.51
CA ASP A 150 -16.03 8.65 6.97
C ASP A 150 -15.19 9.83 7.50
N GLY A 151 -14.02 10.08 6.92
CA GLY A 151 -13.23 11.27 7.24
C GLY A 151 -13.98 12.57 6.90
N ALA A 152 -14.74 12.57 5.80
CA ALA A 152 -15.53 13.71 5.38
C ALA A 152 -16.78 13.94 6.26
N THR A 153 -17.41 12.89 6.80
CA THR A 153 -18.55 13.02 7.73
C THR A 153 -18.10 13.52 9.10
N ILE A 154 -16.97 13.01 9.61
CA ILE A 154 -16.41 13.45 10.91
C ILE A 154 -16.04 14.94 10.88
N LYS A 155 -15.44 15.44 9.79
CA LYS A 155 -15.14 16.87 9.64
C LYS A 155 -16.38 17.77 9.51
N LYS A 156 -17.55 17.22 9.14
CA LYS A 156 -18.83 17.95 9.05
C LYS A 156 -19.58 18.06 10.39
N GLY A 157 -19.06 17.47 11.47
CA GLY A 157 -19.66 17.56 12.81
C GLY A 157 -20.91 16.67 13.01
N GLU A 158 -21.23 15.79 12.07
CA GLU A 158 -22.23 14.74 12.26
C GLU A 158 -21.54 13.58 12.98
N LEU A 159 -21.64 13.51 14.31
CA LEU A 159 -21.19 12.34 15.09
C LEU A 159 -22.04 11.12 14.70
N PRO A 160 -21.49 10.08 14.04
CA PRO A 160 -22.11 8.77 14.07
C PRO A 160 -21.83 8.17 15.45
N GLY A 161 -22.83 7.51 16.03
CA GLY A 161 -22.84 7.05 17.42
C GLY A 161 -21.57 6.32 17.90
N GLU A 162 -21.41 6.40 19.22
CA GLU A 162 -20.34 5.97 20.16
C GLU A 162 -19.57 4.66 19.90
N ASN A 163 -19.88 3.88 18.85
CA ASN A 163 -19.28 2.57 18.58
C ASN A 163 -18.13 2.55 17.55
N GLN A 164 -17.79 3.66 16.89
CA GLN A 164 -16.70 3.70 15.88
C GLN A 164 -15.34 4.23 16.39
N ASN A 165 -15.29 4.81 17.60
CA ASN A 165 -14.07 5.44 18.13
C ASN A 165 -13.01 4.45 18.65
N THR A 166 -13.35 3.17 18.82
CA THR A 166 -12.44 2.15 19.37
C THR A 166 -11.44 1.56 18.37
N ASP A 167 -11.60 1.82 17.07
CA ASP A 167 -10.80 1.23 15.98
C ASP A 167 -9.87 2.19 15.22
N ARG A 168 -9.89 3.49 15.53
CA ARG A 168 -8.95 4.45 14.96
C ARG A 168 -7.63 4.42 15.72
N LEU A 169 -6.53 4.29 14.98
CA LEU A 169 -5.17 4.42 15.49
C LEU A 169 -4.94 5.87 15.93
N SER A 170 -4.27 6.05 17.06
CA SER A 170 -3.93 7.38 17.57
C SER A 170 -2.85 8.04 16.69
N GLY A 171 -3.05 9.31 16.35
CA GLY A 171 -2.11 10.14 15.59
C GLY A 171 -2.65 10.65 14.25
N LEU A 172 -1.99 11.68 13.71
CA LEU A 172 -2.25 12.20 12.36
C LEU A 172 -1.68 11.21 11.32
N ASN A 173 -2.54 10.71 10.43
CA ASN A 173 -2.15 9.82 9.33
C ASN A 173 -2.11 10.60 8.00
N LEU A 174 -1.57 9.95 6.96
CA LEU A 174 -1.39 10.58 5.66
C LEU A 174 -2.72 11.05 5.05
N VAL A 175 -3.81 10.28 5.22
CA VAL A 175 -5.14 10.67 4.72
C VAL A 175 -5.67 11.91 5.45
N ASP A 176 -5.41 12.04 6.74
CA ASP A 176 -5.74 13.23 7.53
C ASP A 176 -4.87 14.45 7.18
N VAL A 177 -3.67 14.27 6.62
CA VAL A 177 -2.79 15.37 6.16
C VAL A 177 -3.17 15.82 4.74
N MET A 178 -3.68 14.90 3.92
CA MET A 178 -4.12 15.20 2.56
C MET A 178 -5.30 16.18 2.52
N PHE A 179 -6.04 16.36 3.61
CA PHE A 179 -7.27 17.14 3.69
C PHE A 179 -7.47 17.79 5.05
#